data_AF-X0SEE6-F1
#
_entry.id   AF-X0SEE6-F1
#
_cell.length_a   1.000
_cell.length_b   1.000
_cell.length_c   1.000
_cell.angle_alpha   90.00
_cell.angle_beta   90.00
_cell.angle_gamma   90.00
#
_symmetry.space_group_name_H-M   'P 1'
#
loop_
_entity.id
_entity.type
_entity.pdbx_description
1 polymer ?
#
loop_
_entity_poly.entity_id
_entity_poly.type
_entity_poly.pdbx_seq_one_letter_code
_entity_poly.pdbx_strand_id
1 'polypeptide(L)'
;ELNPWDGYSPGRLDQHLLPFYRRDIEAGRLTEEQARELLAAFWIKFNNHPAPPKVGVTAKESATYTDFCLINLGGVTAEGEDGVNELSYMMLDVIEELRLTQPSSAVQISDKTPDAFLERALRIIETGYGQPSVFNTEAIVGELTRQGRRLEDARNGGAQGCVEVSAFGKEACILTGYFNLAKMLEITLHNGTDPRTGQRIGIETGDPREFTTFDELIGAFEQHLKHFIDIKIAGNLVVERLYAEELPAPFLSLLTADCIARAKDYNAGGARYNSSYVQGVGLGSITDSLSAIRHHVYGDGGLSMGELLEALSANFEGHEALRERLRNDTPRWGNDDDRADELAQRVFDAFYRSVEGRPTTRGGQFRINLLPTTSHVYFGSVIGALPEGRSAGEPLSEGI
;
A
#
# COMPACT_ATOMS: atom_id res chain seq x y z
N GLU A 1 1.32 -11.75 24.87
CA GLU A 1 0.61 -11.83 23.58
C GLU A 1 1.20 -10.79 22.64
N LEU A 2 1.31 -11.12 21.34
CA LEU A 2 1.78 -10.18 20.33
C LEU A 2 0.60 -9.30 19.87
N ASN A 3 0.90 -8.08 19.43
CA ASN A 3 -0.07 -7.20 18.77
C ASN A 3 0.31 -7.12 17.27
N PRO A 4 -0.17 -8.06 16.43
CA PRO A 4 0.15 -8.07 15.00
C PRO A 4 -0.53 -6.90 14.28
N TRP A 5 0.01 -6.51 13.14
CA TRP A 5 -0.68 -5.64 12.21
C TRP A 5 -1.85 -6.38 11.54
N ASP A 6 -2.90 -5.63 11.22
CA ASP A 6 -4.05 -6.05 10.42
C ASP A 6 -4.88 -7.21 11.02
N GLY A 7 -4.87 -7.32 12.35
CA GLY A 7 -5.61 -8.33 13.09
C GLY A 7 -5.29 -9.75 12.63
N TYR A 8 -6.32 -10.49 12.22
CA TYR A 8 -6.15 -11.79 11.56
C TYR A 8 -7.31 -12.06 10.59
N SER A 9 -6.98 -12.26 9.32
CA SER A 9 -7.99 -12.49 8.27
C SER A 9 -8.19 -13.97 7.96
N PRO A 10 -9.45 -14.43 7.79
CA PRO A 10 -9.73 -15.75 7.25
C PRO A 10 -9.43 -15.87 5.75
N GLY A 11 -9.03 -14.77 5.09
CA GLY A 11 -8.72 -14.73 3.67
C GLY A 11 -9.95 -14.98 2.82
N ARG A 12 -9.97 -16.13 2.12
CA ARG A 12 -11.03 -16.54 1.19
C ARG A 12 -12.13 -17.32 1.89
N LEU A 13 -12.84 -16.63 2.78
CA LEU A 13 -13.80 -17.23 3.70
C LEU A 13 -14.94 -17.97 2.98
N ASP A 14 -15.40 -17.43 1.85
CA ASP A 14 -16.43 -18.06 1.02
C ASP A 14 -15.98 -19.44 0.51
N GLN A 15 -14.72 -19.58 0.09
CA GLN A 15 -14.15 -20.87 -0.32
C GLN A 15 -13.99 -21.83 0.86
N HIS A 16 -13.48 -21.34 1.99
CA HIS A 16 -13.18 -22.17 3.17
C HIS A 16 -14.44 -22.76 3.80
N LEU A 17 -15.54 -22.00 3.84
CA LEU A 17 -16.80 -22.43 4.45
C LEU A 17 -17.69 -23.24 3.51
N LEU A 18 -17.50 -23.14 2.19
CA LEU A 18 -18.38 -23.78 1.19
C LEU A 18 -18.61 -25.28 1.42
N PRO A 19 -17.58 -26.12 1.70
CA PRO A 19 -17.80 -27.55 1.90
C PRO A 19 -18.65 -27.85 3.15
N PHE A 20 -18.52 -27.03 4.20
CA PHE A 20 -19.29 -27.18 5.43
C PHE A 20 -20.73 -26.76 5.22
N TYR A 21 -20.94 -25.61 4.56
CA TYR A 21 -22.25 -25.09 4.21
C TYR A 21 -23.06 -26.10 3.40
N ARG A 22 -22.52 -26.57 2.26
CA ARG A 22 -23.24 -27.51 1.37
C ARG A 22 -23.60 -28.81 2.08
N ARG A 23 -22.65 -29.39 2.84
CA ARG A 23 -22.86 -30.63 3.59
C ARG A 23 -23.95 -30.48 4.67
N ASP A 24 -24.01 -29.35 5.35
CA ASP A 24 -24.94 -29.15 6.45
C ASP A 24 -26.34 -28.74 5.96
N ILE A 25 -26.43 -28.05 4.83
CA ILE A 25 -27.69 -27.78 4.10
C ILE A 25 -28.29 -29.09 3.58
N GLU A 26 -27.50 -29.92 2.89
CA GLU A 26 -27.96 -31.22 2.36
C GLU A 26 -28.45 -32.16 3.47
N ALA A 27 -27.77 -32.15 4.62
CA ALA A 27 -28.15 -32.97 5.76
C ALA A 27 -29.27 -32.36 6.63
N GLY A 28 -29.81 -31.20 6.28
CA GLY A 28 -30.85 -30.50 7.05
C GLY A 28 -30.42 -30.05 8.45
N ARG A 29 -29.11 -29.88 8.69
CA ARG A 29 -28.54 -29.39 9.96
C ARG A 29 -28.44 -27.87 10.03
N LEU A 30 -28.46 -27.21 8.87
CA LEU A 30 -28.33 -25.77 8.70
C LEU A 30 -29.39 -25.32 7.69
N THR A 31 -30.00 -24.16 7.91
CA THR A 31 -30.79 -23.46 6.89
C THR A 31 -30.01 -22.26 6.35
N GLU A 32 -30.40 -21.74 5.18
CA GLU A 32 -29.78 -20.54 4.61
C GLU A 32 -29.90 -19.33 5.55
N GLU A 33 -31.04 -19.19 6.23
CA GLU A 33 -31.27 -18.13 7.23
C GLU A 33 -30.33 -18.27 8.43
N GLN A 34 -30.14 -19.49 8.95
CA GLN A 34 -29.19 -19.74 10.03
C GLN A 34 -27.74 -19.48 9.60
N ALA A 35 -27.38 -19.83 8.36
CA ALA A 35 -26.05 -19.54 7.82
C ALA A 35 -25.81 -18.02 7.74
N ARG A 36 -26.79 -17.26 7.23
CA ARG A 36 -26.73 -15.79 7.18
C ARG A 36 -26.64 -15.18 8.58
N GLU A 37 -27.41 -15.67 9.54
CA GLU A 37 -27.35 -15.21 10.94
C GLU A 37 -25.96 -15.43 11.55
N LEU A 38 -25.36 -16.60 11.31
CA LEU A 38 -24.00 -16.90 11.78
C LEU A 38 -22.95 -16.00 11.15
N LEU A 39 -23.07 -15.72 9.84
CA LEU A 39 -22.19 -14.76 9.15
C LEU A 39 -22.37 -13.34 9.69
N ALA A 40 -23.60 -12.89 9.91
CA ALA A 40 -23.87 -11.59 10.51
C ALA A 40 -23.28 -11.47 11.92
N ALA A 41 -23.45 -12.50 12.75
CA ALA A 41 -22.82 -12.57 14.07
C ALA A 41 -21.28 -12.54 13.97
N PHE A 42 -20.70 -13.21 12.98
CA PHE A 42 -19.26 -13.20 12.73
C PHE A 42 -18.74 -11.80 12.36
N TRP A 43 -19.44 -11.06 11.51
CA TRP A 43 -19.13 -9.65 11.18
C TRP A 43 -19.17 -8.77 12.45
N ILE A 44 -20.22 -8.91 13.27
CA ILE A 44 -20.33 -8.18 14.54
C ILE A 44 -19.15 -8.49 15.46
N LYS A 45 -18.64 -9.74 15.48
CA LYS A 45 -17.46 -10.09 16.29
C LYS A 45 -16.21 -9.35 15.85
N PHE A 46 -15.95 -9.18 14.56
CA PHE A 46 -14.83 -8.33 14.12
C PHE A 46 -15.02 -6.88 14.53
N ASN A 47 -16.22 -6.34 14.35
CA ASN A 47 -16.50 -4.94 14.72
C ASN A 47 -16.37 -4.65 16.23
N ASN A 48 -16.46 -5.67 17.08
CA ASN A 48 -16.23 -5.55 18.52
C ASN A 48 -14.74 -5.47 18.91
N HIS A 49 -13.82 -5.74 17.99
CA HIS A 49 -12.38 -5.73 18.25
C HIS A 49 -11.72 -4.57 17.51
N PRO A 50 -11.45 -3.44 18.18
CA PRO A 50 -10.67 -2.36 17.60
C PRO A 50 -9.18 -2.73 17.57
N ALA A 51 -8.44 -2.12 16.66
CA ALA A 51 -6.99 -2.08 16.74
C ALA A 51 -6.59 -1.52 18.12
N PRO A 52 -5.62 -2.15 18.83
CA PRO A 52 -5.18 -1.64 20.13
C PRO A 52 -4.66 -0.19 20.06
N PRO A 53 -4.70 0.56 21.18
CA PRO A 53 -4.36 1.98 21.17
C PRO A 53 -2.97 2.27 20.60
N LYS A 54 -2.93 3.17 19.61
CA LYS A 54 -1.70 3.65 18.94
C LYS A 54 -1.33 5.03 19.49
N VAL A 55 -0.03 5.34 19.57
CA VAL A 55 0.48 6.67 19.96
C VAL A 55 1.60 7.12 19.02
N GLY A 56 1.95 8.42 19.05
CA GLY A 56 3.10 8.94 18.29
C GLY A 56 2.94 8.80 16.78
N VAL A 57 4.01 8.36 16.10
CA VAL A 57 4.01 8.18 14.64
C VAL A 57 3.04 7.08 14.20
N THR A 58 2.94 5.99 14.96
CA THR A 58 2.01 4.88 14.68
C THR A 58 0.55 5.33 14.63
N ALA A 59 0.15 6.24 15.52
CA ALA A 59 -1.20 6.82 15.49
C ALA A 59 -1.42 7.75 14.28
N LYS A 60 -0.36 8.40 13.78
CA LYS A 60 -0.45 9.32 12.64
C LYS A 60 -0.51 8.58 11.30
N GLU A 61 0.20 7.47 11.17
CA GLU A 61 0.22 6.65 9.94
C GLU A 61 -0.99 5.70 9.82
N SER A 62 -1.63 5.35 10.94
CA SER A 62 -2.83 4.50 11.01
C SER A 62 -3.85 5.08 12.00
N ALA A 63 -4.40 6.25 11.67
CA ALA A 63 -5.33 7.01 12.51
C ALA A 63 -6.77 6.45 12.46
N THR A 64 -6.95 5.22 12.93
CA THR A 64 -8.25 4.52 12.90
C THR A 64 -8.37 3.48 14.02
N TYR A 65 -9.62 3.15 14.37
CA TYR A 65 -9.98 2.01 15.23
C TYR A 65 -10.03 0.68 14.46
N THR A 66 -10.13 0.71 13.14
CA THR A 66 -10.16 -0.50 12.33
C THR A 66 -8.80 -1.19 12.33
N ASP A 67 -8.81 -2.52 12.36
CA ASP A 67 -7.61 -3.36 12.33
C ASP A 67 -7.50 -4.16 11.03
N PHE A 68 -8.01 -3.60 9.93
CA PHE A 68 -7.72 -4.00 8.53
C PHE A 68 -7.84 -5.50 8.20
N CYS A 69 -8.73 -6.22 8.87
CA CYS A 69 -9.03 -7.61 8.53
C CYS A 69 -9.80 -7.67 7.20
N LEU A 70 -9.09 -7.94 6.10
CA LEU A 70 -9.65 -7.97 4.74
C LEU A 70 -10.07 -9.38 4.31
N ILE A 71 -11.38 -9.59 4.13
CA ILE A 71 -11.96 -10.83 3.61
C ILE A 71 -12.09 -10.72 2.09
N ASN A 72 -11.62 -11.73 1.36
CA ASN A 72 -11.65 -11.76 -0.11
C ASN A 72 -12.74 -12.73 -0.58
N LEU A 73 -13.72 -12.21 -1.33
CA LEU A 73 -14.84 -12.96 -1.90
C LEU A 73 -14.67 -13.11 -3.42
N GLY A 74 -15.21 -14.18 -4.00
CA GLY A 74 -15.13 -14.42 -5.44
C GLY A 74 -13.74 -14.88 -5.87
N GLY A 75 -13.17 -14.33 -6.94
CA GLY A 75 -11.87 -14.72 -7.50
C GLY A 75 -11.91 -16.07 -8.23
N VAL A 76 -10.80 -16.82 -8.17
CA VAL A 76 -10.67 -18.12 -8.85
C VAL A 76 -10.38 -19.29 -7.90
N THR A 77 -10.68 -20.53 -8.26
CA THR A 77 -10.30 -21.72 -7.48
C THR A 77 -8.79 -22.02 -7.58
N ALA A 78 -8.30 -23.03 -6.84
CA ALA A 78 -6.91 -23.50 -6.94
C ALA A 78 -6.53 -23.95 -8.37
N GLU A 79 -7.50 -24.53 -9.09
CA GLU A 79 -7.41 -24.94 -10.49
C GLU A 79 -7.47 -23.74 -11.45
N GLY A 80 -7.92 -22.59 -10.94
CA GLY A 80 -8.04 -21.34 -11.67
C GLY A 80 -9.39 -21.17 -12.35
N GLU A 81 -10.45 -21.89 -11.94
CA GLU A 81 -11.82 -21.69 -12.45
C GLU A 81 -12.57 -20.63 -11.63
N ASP A 82 -13.77 -20.23 -12.04
CA ASP A 82 -14.61 -19.30 -11.27
C ASP A 82 -14.78 -19.77 -9.81
N GLY A 83 -14.42 -18.89 -8.87
CA GLY A 83 -14.54 -19.14 -7.43
C GLY A 83 -15.86 -18.64 -6.82
N VAL A 84 -16.69 -17.89 -7.56
CA VAL A 84 -17.95 -17.36 -7.03
C VAL A 84 -18.91 -18.50 -6.68
N ASN A 85 -19.53 -18.40 -5.50
CA ASN A 85 -20.48 -19.39 -5.01
C ASN A 85 -21.59 -18.76 -4.15
N GLU A 86 -22.49 -19.58 -3.63
CA GLU A 86 -23.64 -19.11 -2.85
C GLU A 86 -23.25 -18.34 -1.57
N LEU A 87 -22.12 -18.67 -0.94
CA LEU A 87 -21.63 -17.91 0.22
C LEU A 87 -21.05 -16.56 -0.18
N SER A 88 -20.49 -16.43 -1.39
CA SER A 88 -20.01 -15.14 -1.90
C SER A 88 -21.16 -14.12 -1.95
N TYR A 89 -22.34 -14.53 -2.47
CA TYR A 89 -23.53 -13.68 -2.50
C TYR A 89 -24.12 -13.44 -1.11
N MET A 90 -24.23 -14.48 -0.28
CA MET A 90 -24.76 -14.35 1.09
C MET A 90 -23.91 -13.39 1.94
N MET A 91 -22.58 -13.41 1.79
CA MET A 91 -21.70 -12.47 2.48
C MET A 91 -21.87 -11.03 1.96
N LEU A 92 -22.09 -10.83 0.66
CA LEU A 92 -22.44 -9.50 0.11
C LEU A 92 -23.76 -8.96 0.70
N ASP A 93 -24.75 -9.83 0.91
CA ASP A 93 -26.01 -9.44 1.58
C ASP A 93 -25.76 -9.01 3.04
N VAL A 94 -24.93 -9.74 3.77
CA VAL A 94 -24.54 -9.39 5.15
C VAL A 94 -23.78 -8.05 5.19
N ILE A 95 -22.86 -7.83 4.25
CA ILE A 95 -22.08 -6.58 4.15
C ILE A 95 -23.01 -5.38 3.92
N GLU A 96 -23.95 -5.50 2.97
CA GLU A 96 -24.89 -4.42 2.65
C GLU A 96 -25.86 -4.13 3.80
N GLU A 97 -26.34 -5.16 4.48
CA GLU A 97 -27.27 -5.06 5.60
C GLU A 97 -26.61 -4.41 6.82
N LEU A 98 -25.45 -4.91 7.24
CA LEU A 98 -24.82 -4.50 8.49
C LEU A 98 -24.07 -3.17 8.40
N ARG A 99 -23.45 -2.88 7.25
CA ARG A 99 -22.63 -1.67 7.02
C ARG A 99 -21.61 -1.38 8.14
N LEU A 100 -21.02 -2.45 8.70
CA LEU A 100 -19.98 -2.36 9.71
C LEU A 100 -18.60 -2.20 9.07
N THR A 101 -17.79 -1.28 9.58
CA THR A 101 -16.46 -0.99 9.02
C THR A 101 -15.46 -2.14 9.21
N GLN A 102 -15.80 -3.14 10.04
CA GLN A 102 -15.02 -4.36 10.21
C GLN A 102 -15.92 -5.62 10.16
N PRO A 103 -15.41 -6.73 9.60
CA PRO A 103 -14.17 -6.81 8.82
C PRO A 103 -14.27 -6.00 7.53
N SER A 104 -13.14 -5.63 6.97
CA SER A 104 -13.10 -5.06 5.61
C SER A 104 -13.41 -6.15 4.61
N SER A 105 -14.12 -5.80 3.55
CA SER A 105 -14.56 -6.76 2.53
C SER A 105 -14.04 -6.37 1.16
N ALA A 106 -13.53 -7.36 0.44
CA ALA A 106 -13.02 -7.25 -0.91
C ALA A 106 -13.69 -8.27 -1.83
N VAL A 107 -13.89 -7.90 -3.09
CA VAL A 107 -14.19 -8.83 -4.17
C VAL A 107 -12.97 -8.96 -5.08
N GLN A 108 -12.57 -10.19 -5.36
CA GLN A 108 -11.61 -10.50 -6.40
C GLN A 108 -12.36 -10.73 -7.71
N ILE A 109 -12.01 -9.96 -8.73
CA ILE A 109 -12.62 -9.98 -10.07
C ILE A 109 -11.61 -10.57 -11.05
N SER A 110 -12.05 -11.53 -11.85
CA SER A 110 -11.29 -12.26 -12.86
C SER A 110 -12.02 -12.18 -14.20
N ASP A 111 -11.35 -12.49 -15.31
CA ASP A 111 -12.01 -12.73 -16.60
C ASP A 111 -13.03 -13.89 -16.55
N LYS A 112 -12.95 -14.75 -15.51
CA LYS A 112 -13.89 -15.82 -15.23
C LYS A 112 -15.05 -15.43 -14.32
N THR A 113 -15.02 -14.24 -13.72
CA THR A 113 -16.07 -13.82 -12.77
C THR A 113 -17.40 -13.60 -13.51
N PRO A 114 -18.51 -14.18 -13.03
CA PRO A 114 -19.83 -13.89 -13.59
C PRO A 114 -20.20 -12.42 -13.44
N ASP A 115 -20.70 -11.80 -14.51
CA ASP A 115 -21.14 -10.39 -14.51
C ASP A 115 -22.11 -10.08 -13.35
N ALA A 116 -23.01 -11.01 -13.06
CA ALA A 116 -23.98 -10.86 -11.97
C ALA A 116 -23.33 -10.67 -10.58
N PHE A 117 -22.13 -11.23 -10.35
CA PHE A 117 -21.39 -11.03 -9.10
C PHE A 117 -20.77 -9.64 -9.02
N LEU A 118 -20.14 -9.18 -10.12
CA LEU A 118 -19.61 -7.83 -10.21
C LEU A 118 -20.73 -6.79 -10.07
N GLU A 119 -21.84 -6.96 -10.79
CA GLU A 119 -23.03 -6.09 -10.67
C GLU A 119 -23.57 -6.05 -9.24
N ARG A 120 -23.60 -7.20 -8.54
CA ARG A 120 -24.04 -7.27 -7.15
C ARG A 120 -23.14 -6.45 -6.23
N ALA A 121 -21.82 -6.52 -6.40
CA ALA A 121 -20.85 -5.75 -5.64
C ALA A 121 -20.98 -4.24 -5.94
N LEU A 122 -21.14 -3.87 -7.22
CA LEU A 122 -21.33 -2.49 -7.66
C LEU A 122 -22.58 -1.84 -7.05
N ARG A 123 -23.68 -2.58 -6.89
CA ARG A 123 -24.89 -2.07 -6.19
C ARG A 123 -24.61 -1.67 -4.75
N ILE A 124 -23.70 -2.36 -4.05
CA ILE A 124 -23.30 -1.99 -2.69
C ILE A 124 -22.42 -0.74 -2.73
N ILE A 125 -21.45 -0.70 -3.65
CA ILE A 125 -20.54 0.45 -3.83
C ILE A 125 -21.33 1.72 -4.14
N GLU A 126 -22.36 1.64 -4.99
CA GLU A 126 -23.26 2.74 -5.35
C GLU A 126 -23.92 3.41 -4.12
N THR A 127 -24.07 2.68 -3.01
CA THR A 127 -24.63 3.24 -1.76
C THR A 127 -23.72 4.26 -1.08
N GLY A 128 -22.49 4.45 -1.56
CA GLY A 128 -21.50 5.37 -0.97
C GLY A 128 -20.82 4.82 0.28
N TYR A 129 -20.98 3.53 0.57
CA TYR A 129 -20.44 2.89 1.77
C TYR A 129 -18.92 2.58 1.68
N GLY A 130 -18.34 2.62 0.48
CA GLY A 130 -16.90 2.41 0.25
C GLY A 130 -16.44 0.94 0.24
N GLN A 131 -17.30 0.00 0.61
CA GLN A 131 -17.09 -1.45 0.48
C GLN A 131 -18.07 -2.08 -0.52
N PRO A 132 -17.75 -3.25 -1.09
CA PRO A 132 -16.45 -3.92 -1.04
C PRO A 132 -15.40 -3.23 -1.91
N SER A 133 -14.12 -3.35 -1.54
CA SER A 133 -13.01 -2.99 -2.43
C SER A 133 -12.91 -3.98 -3.59
N VAL A 134 -12.42 -3.54 -4.74
CA VAL A 134 -12.34 -4.37 -5.96
C VAL A 134 -10.88 -4.66 -6.29
N PHE A 135 -10.54 -5.94 -6.42
CA PHE A 135 -9.19 -6.39 -6.73
C PHE A 135 -9.15 -7.21 -8.01
N ASN A 136 -8.14 -6.96 -8.84
CA ASN A 136 -7.90 -7.71 -10.07
C ASN A 136 -7.17 -9.03 -9.74
N THR A 137 -7.83 -10.16 -10.03
CA THR A 137 -7.33 -11.51 -9.72
C THR A 137 -6.12 -11.86 -10.57
N GLU A 138 -6.12 -11.50 -11.86
CA GLU A 138 -5.01 -11.75 -12.76
C GLU A 138 -3.76 -10.96 -12.32
N ALA A 139 -3.93 -9.73 -11.85
CA ALA A 139 -2.85 -8.93 -11.29
C ALA A 139 -2.27 -9.56 -10.01
N ILE A 140 -3.13 -10.00 -9.08
CA ILE A 140 -2.73 -10.72 -7.86
C ILE A 140 -1.93 -11.99 -8.19
N VAL A 141 -2.45 -12.83 -9.07
CA VAL A 141 -1.81 -14.10 -9.45
C VAL A 141 -0.51 -13.83 -10.20
N GLY A 142 -0.52 -12.88 -11.14
CA GLY A 142 0.67 -12.46 -11.90
C GLY A 142 1.77 -11.91 -11.00
N GLU A 143 1.41 -11.10 -10.01
CA GLU A 143 2.35 -10.59 -9.02
C GLU A 143 2.97 -11.73 -8.20
N LEU A 144 2.16 -12.57 -7.55
CA LEU A 144 2.66 -13.63 -6.69
C LEU A 144 3.53 -14.63 -7.45
N THR A 145 3.14 -14.99 -8.67
CA THR A 145 3.94 -15.88 -9.54
C THR A 145 5.25 -15.24 -9.98
N ARG A 146 5.26 -13.95 -10.37
CA ARG A 146 6.49 -13.18 -10.64
C ARG A 146 7.42 -13.19 -9.43
N GLN A 147 6.85 -13.12 -8.24
CA GLN A 147 7.60 -13.18 -7.00
C GLN A 147 7.96 -14.63 -6.54
N GLY A 148 7.79 -15.65 -7.40
CA GLY A 148 8.25 -17.02 -7.16
C GLY A 148 7.28 -17.92 -6.37
N ARG A 149 6.03 -17.50 -6.15
CA ARG A 149 5.02 -18.38 -5.55
C ARG A 149 4.57 -19.42 -6.57
N ARG A 150 4.28 -20.65 -6.09
CA ARG A 150 3.63 -21.67 -6.91
C ARG A 150 2.27 -21.17 -7.39
N LEU A 151 1.89 -21.49 -8.61
CA LEU A 151 0.64 -21.02 -9.21
C LEU A 151 -0.59 -21.35 -8.36
N GLU A 152 -0.65 -22.54 -7.78
CA GLU A 152 -1.70 -22.96 -6.86
C GLU A 152 -1.75 -22.08 -5.60
N ASP A 153 -0.59 -21.72 -5.03
CA ASP A 153 -0.53 -20.85 -3.85
C ASP A 153 -0.91 -19.40 -4.21
N ALA A 154 -0.58 -18.96 -5.41
CA ALA A 154 -0.95 -17.64 -5.93
C ALA A 154 -2.46 -17.52 -6.16
N ARG A 155 -3.10 -18.54 -6.75
CA ARG A 155 -4.55 -18.59 -6.96
C ARG A 155 -5.34 -18.63 -5.66
N ASN A 156 -4.79 -19.27 -4.63
CA ASN A 156 -5.38 -19.27 -3.29
C ASN A 156 -4.98 -18.06 -2.43
N GLY A 157 -4.23 -17.11 -3.00
CA GLY A 157 -3.85 -15.86 -2.36
C GLY A 157 -4.89 -14.76 -2.54
N GLY A 158 -4.48 -13.54 -2.21
CA GLY A 158 -5.33 -12.37 -2.33
C GLY A 158 -4.71 -11.12 -1.73
N ALA A 159 -5.51 -10.06 -1.67
CA ALA A 159 -5.17 -8.87 -0.92
C ALA A 159 -5.39 -9.09 0.58
N GLN A 160 -4.54 -8.55 1.43
CA GLN A 160 -4.70 -8.48 2.88
C GLN A 160 -4.51 -7.03 3.34
N GLY A 161 -4.83 -6.73 4.59
CA GLY A 161 -4.66 -5.39 5.15
C GLY A 161 -5.46 -4.36 4.36
N CYS A 162 -4.76 -3.51 3.62
CA CYS A 162 -5.33 -2.53 2.70
C CYS A 162 -5.38 -3.07 1.26
N VAL A 163 -4.21 -3.34 0.67
CA VAL A 163 -4.06 -3.73 -0.76
C VAL A 163 -2.89 -4.69 -0.99
N GLU A 164 -2.26 -5.18 0.07
CA GLU A 164 -1.03 -5.95 0.00
C GLU A 164 -1.32 -7.38 -0.45
N VAL A 165 -0.57 -7.88 -1.43
CA VAL A 165 -0.83 -9.21 -2.00
C VAL A 165 0.02 -10.27 -1.30
N SER A 166 -0.59 -11.39 -0.90
CA SER A 166 0.13 -12.50 -0.26
C SER A 166 -0.45 -13.88 -0.60
N ALA A 167 0.39 -14.92 -0.48
CA ALA A 167 -0.06 -16.31 -0.50
C ALA A 167 -0.59 -16.74 0.89
N PHE A 168 -1.91 -16.68 1.07
CA PHE A 168 -2.57 -16.91 2.36
C PHE A 168 -2.16 -18.23 3.04
N GLY A 169 -1.86 -18.13 4.35
CA GLY A 169 -1.44 -19.24 5.20
C GLY A 169 -0.06 -19.81 4.88
N LYS A 170 0.68 -19.24 3.92
CA LYS A 170 1.98 -19.77 3.45
C LYS A 170 3.08 -18.71 3.43
N GLU A 171 2.75 -17.46 3.73
CA GLU A 171 3.66 -16.34 3.54
C GLU A 171 3.76 -15.49 4.80
N ALA A 172 4.99 -15.14 5.17
CA ALA A 172 5.24 -14.01 6.04
C ALA A 172 5.45 -12.74 5.20
N CYS A 173 4.37 -11.97 5.02
CA CYS A 173 4.35 -10.71 4.27
C CYS A 173 4.40 -9.54 5.26
N ILE A 174 5.58 -8.96 5.47
CA ILE A 174 5.81 -7.96 6.52
C ILE A 174 5.91 -6.55 5.95
N LEU A 175 5.03 -5.68 6.41
CA LEU A 175 5.07 -4.26 6.12
C LEU A 175 6.06 -3.56 7.05
N THR A 176 7.07 -2.89 6.50
CA THR A 176 8.16 -2.33 7.32
C THR A 176 8.01 -0.84 7.61
N GLY A 177 7.05 -0.15 6.98
CA GLY A 177 6.73 1.25 7.22
C GLY A 177 6.88 2.11 5.96
N TYR A 178 6.10 3.19 5.95
CA TYR A 178 5.95 4.08 4.81
C TYR A 178 7.22 4.87 4.48
N PHE A 179 7.37 5.22 3.20
CA PHE A 179 8.48 5.96 2.64
C PHE A 179 7.95 7.19 1.88
N ASN A 180 8.39 8.38 2.30
CA ASN A 180 7.92 9.65 1.76
C ASN A 180 8.70 10.01 0.49
N LEU A 181 8.11 9.73 -0.68
CA LEU A 181 8.76 9.98 -1.97
C LEU A 181 8.93 11.49 -2.24
N ALA A 182 7.92 12.29 -1.91
CA ALA A 182 7.97 13.74 -2.12
C ALA A 182 9.06 14.43 -1.27
N LYS A 183 9.31 13.94 -0.05
CA LYS A 183 10.37 14.49 0.82
C LYS A 183 11.75 14.32 0.19
N MET A 184 11.98 13.28 -0.62
CA MET A 184 13.26 13.12 -1.31
C MET A 184 13.53 14.26 -2.29
N LEU A 185 12.50 14.79 -2.96
CA LEU A 185 12.64 15.98 -3.79
C LEU A 185 12.92 17.23 -2.96
N GLU A 186 12.21 17.44 -1.85
CA GLU A 186 12.49 18.60 -0.99
C GLU A 186 13.95 18.59 -0.50
N ILE A 187 14.46 17.43 -0.07
CA ILE A 187 15.86 17.29 0.35
C ILE A 187 16.83 17.51 -0.82
N THR A 188 16.45 17.12 -2.04
CA THR A 188 17.23 17.38 -3.26
C THR A 188 17.30 18.87 -3.58
N LEU A 189 16.17 19.57 -3.52
CA LEU A 189 16.08 21.02 -3.71
C LEU A 189 16.81 21.84 -2.63
N HIS A 190 17.25 21.20 -1.55
CA HIS A 190 18.03 21.81 -0.47
C HIS A 190 19.40 21.15 -0.27
N ASN A 191 19.90 20.45 -1.29
CA ASN A 191 21.22 19.81 -1.31
C ASN A 191 21.52 19.00 -0.03
N GLY A 192 20.58 18.16 0.37
CA GLY A 192 20.71 17.26 1.53
C GLY A 192 20.22 17.83 2.86
N THR A 193 19.80 19.10 2.91
CA THR A 193 19.32 19.74 4.14
C THR A 193 17.81 19.65 4.26
N ASP A 194 17.28 19.27 5.43
CA ASP A 194 15.85 19.36 5.71
C ASP A 194 15.50 20.80 6.11
N PRO A 195 14.77 21.56 5.27
CA PRO A 195 14.48 22.98 5.53
C PRO A 195 13.68 23.18 6.82
N ARG A 196 12.92 22.17 7.25
CA ARG A 196 12.13 22.25 8.48
C ARG A 196 12.98 22.19 9.75
N THR A 197 14.06 21.41 9.74
CA THR A 197 14.92 21.21 10.93
C THR A 197 16.23 21.97 10.84
N GLY A 198 16.61 22.44 9.65
CA GLY A 198 17.93 23.01 9.36
C GLY A 198 19.07 21.98 9.41
N GLN A 199 18.75 20.70 9.61
CA GLN A 199 19.74 19.65 9.72
C GLN A 199 20.03 19.04 8.35
N ARG A 200 21.31 18.75 8.11
CA ARG A 200 21.70 17.93 6.98
C ARG A 200 21.41 16.47 7.26
N ILE A 201 20.45 15.92 6.53
CA ILE A 201 20.01 14.53 6.67
C ILE A 201 20.29 13.68 5.43
N GLY A 202 20.48 14.32 4.27
CA GLY A 202 20.84 13.69 3.01
C GLY A 202 22.32 13.88 2.66
N ILE A 203 22.64 13.55 1.41
CA ILE A 203 23.98 13.66 0.82
C ILE A 203 24.10 14.95 0.01
N GLU A 204 25.32 15.34 -0.33
CA GLU A 204 25.55 16.45 -1.27
C GLU A 204 25.33 15.94 -2.70
N THR A 205 24.33 16.49 -3.38
CA THR A 205 24.03 16.18 -4.79
C THR A 205 24.23 17.39 -5.71
N GLY A 206 24.49 18.56 -5.15
CA GLY A 206 24.70 19.82 -5.87
C GLY A 206 23.69 20.89 -5.47
N ASP A 207 24.03 22.17 -5.67
CA ASP A 207 23.03 23.24 -5.58
C ASP A 207 22.10 23.10 -6.79
N PRO A 208 20.77 22.96 -6.61
CA PRO A 208 19.83 22.82 -7.71
C PRO A 208 19.86 23.98 -8.71
N ARG A 209 20.35 25.16 -8.32
CA ARG A 209 20.50 26.32 -9.22
C ARG A 209 21.60 26.12 -10.27
N GLU A 210 22.54 25.22 -10.01
CA GLU A 210 23.67 24.94 -10.90
C GLU A 210 23.38 23.79 -11.87
N PHE A 211 22.25 23.08 -11.72
CA PHE A 211 21.83 22.05 -12.66
C PHE A 211 21.35 22.68 -13.96
N THR A 212 22.02 22.32 -15.05
CA THR A 212 21.76 22.85 -16.41
C THR A 212 20.72 22.04 -17.17
N THR A 213 20.44 20.81 -16.74
CA THR A 213 19.43 19.94 -17.36
C THR A 213 18.50 19.32 -16.32
N PHE A 214 17.28 18.97 -16.75
CA PHE A 214 16.35 18.23 -15.90
C PHE A 214 16.89 16.86 -15.48
N ASP A 215 17.69 16.22 -16.34
CA ASP A 215 18.30 14.92 -16.05
C ASP A 215 19.32 14.98 -14.91
N GLU A 216 20.02 16.10 -14.72
CA GLU A 216 20.90 16.31 -13.56
C GLU A 216 20.09 16.39 -12.26
N LEU A 217 18.98 17.13 -12.25
CA LEU A 217 18.10 17.26 -11.08
C LEU A 217 17.49 15.91 -10.69
N ILE A 218 16.91 15.18 -11.64
CA ILE A 218 16.30 13.89 -11.34
C ILE A 218 17.36 12.84 -10.97
N GLY A 219 18.57 12.93 -11.52
CA GLY A 219 19.72 12.13 -11.07
C GLY A 219 20.12 12.44 -9.63
N ALA A 220 20.04 13.69 -9.18
CA ALA A 220 20.23 14.08 -7.79
C ALA A 220 19.11 13.53 -6.87
N PHE A 221 17.85 13.56 -7.34
CA PHE A 221 16.72 12.94 -6.65
C PHE A 221 16.90 11.42 -6.47
N GLU A 222 17.28 10.71 -7.54
CA GLU A 222 17.50 9.27 -7.52
C GLU A 222 18.63 8.88 -6.54
N GLN A 223 19.67 9.71 -6.42
CA GLN A 223 20.73 9.53 -5.44
C GLN A 223 20.23 9.69 -3.99
N HIS A 224 19.42 10.71 -3.71
CA HIS A 224 18.80 10.86 -2.39
C HIS A 224 17.84 9.72 -2.05
N LEU A 225 16.97 9.36 -2.99
CA LEU A 225 16.07 8.23 -2.85
C LEU A 225 16.83 6.96 -2.46
N LYS A 226 17.88 6.62 -3.22
CA LYS A 226 18.73 5.46 -2.91
C LYS A 226 19.38 5.57 -1.53
N HIS A 227 19.93 6.72 -1.17
CA HIS A 227 20.59 6.94 0.11
C HIS A 227 19.65 6.65 1.30
N PHE A 228 18.43 7.19 1.28
CA PHE A 228 17.47 6.97 2.36
C PHE A 228 16.88 5.56 2.36
N ILE A 229 16.76 4.91 1.20
CA ILE A 229 16.40 3.49 1.13
C ILE A 229 17.50 2.60 1.74
N ASP A 230 18.77 2.90 1.50
CA ASP A 230 19.88 2.16 2.12
C ASP A 230 19.82 2.24 3.65
N ILE A 231 19.53 3.43 4.20
CA ILE A 231 19.30 3.63 5.65
C ILE A 231 18.09 2.83 6.14
N LYS A 232 16.96 2.92 5.42
CA LYS A 232 15.72 2.22 5.77
C LYS A 232 15.91 0.71 5.83
N ILE A 233 16.56 0.13 4.82
CA ILE A 233 16.83 -1.30 4.75
C ILE A 233 17.77 -1.73 5.88
N ALA A 234 18.82 -0.97 6.17
CA ALA A 234 19.73 -1.27 7.29
C ALA A 234 18.98 -1.32 8.64
N GLY A 235 18.11 -0.34 8.91
CA GLY A 235 17.26 -0.33 10.10
C GLY A 235 16.28 -1.50 10.14
N ASN A 236 15.62 -1.79 9.01
CA ASN A 236 14.69 -2.91 8.91
C ASN A 236 15.36 -4.25 9.24
N LEU A 237 16.57 -4.51 8.74
CA LEU A 237 17.28 -5.77 9.01
C LEU A 237 17.59 -5.96 10.51
N VAL A 238 17.83 -4.87 11.25
CA VAL A 238 17.99 -4.92 12.71
C VAL A 238 16.66 -5.27 13.37
N VAL A 239 15.58 -4.58 12.99
CA VAL A 239 14.23 -4.83 13.53
C VAL A 239 13.79 -6.27 13.27
N GLU A 240 14.01 -6.80 12.06
CA GLU A 240 13.64 -8.18 11.73
C GLU A 240 14.34 -9.21 12.63
N ARG A 241 15.62 -9.00 12.96
CA ARG A 241 16.34 -9.90 13.90
C ARG A 241 15.78 -9.82 15.30
N LEU A 242 15.47 -8.60 15.78
CA LEU A 242 14.84 -8.42 17.09
C LEU A 242 13.49 -9.13 17.15
N TYR A 243 12.68 -9.09 16.09
CA TYR A 243 11.43 -9.85 16.04
C TYR A 243 11.66 -11.37 16.10
N ALA A 244 12.66 -11.88 15.37
CA ALA A 244 12.97 -13.30 15.35
C ALA A 244 13.49 -13.83 16.70
N GLU A 245 14.25 -13.01 17.44
CA GLU A 245 14.88 -13.39 18.70
C GLU A 245 13.98 -13.13 19.92
N GLU A 246 13.30 -11.99 19.96
CA GLU A 246 12.60 -11.49 21.14
C GLU A 246 11.07 -11.66 21.07
N LEU A 247 10.51 -11.80 19.87
CA LEU A 247 9.06 -11.84 19.64
C LEU A 247 8.62 -13.08 18.83
N PRO A 248 9.02 -14.31 19.18
CA PRO A 248 8.53 -15.50 18.47
C PRO A 248 7.01 -15.62 18.56
N ALA A 249 6.38 -16.08 17.49
CA ALA A 249 4.93 -16.21 17.35
C ALA A 249 4.49 -17.70 17.22
N PRO A 250 4.65 -18.53 18.27
CA PRO A 250 4.48 -19.98 18.17
C PRO A 250 3.07 -20.39 17.73
N PHE A 251 2.02 -19.70 18.16
CA PHE A 251 0.66 -20.01 17.75
C PHE A 251 0.42 -19.75 16.26
N LEU A 252 0.91 -18.62 15.74
CA LEU A 252 0.85 -18.31 14.30
C LEU A 252 1.68 -19.31 13.49
N SER A 253 2.82 -19.74 14.03
CA SER A 253 3.68 -20.78 13.43
C SER A 253 2.96 -22.12 13.26
N LEU A 254 2.02 -22.48 14.14
CA LEU A 254 1.23 -23.71 13.99
C LEU A 254 0.26 -23.65 12.80
N LEU A 255 -0.20 -22.45 12.44
CA LEU A 255 -1.18 -22.22 11.39
C LEU A 255 -0.55 -21.85 10.04
N THR A 256 0.76 -21.61 10.02
CA THR A 256 1.48 -21.18 8.82
C THR A 256 2.26 -22.35 8.21
N ALA A 257 2.08 -22.55 6.90
CA ALA A 257 2.72 -23.65 6.19
C ALA A 257 4.24 -23.61 6.30
N ASP A 258 4.81 -24.80 6.47
CA ASP A 258 6.23 -25.12 6.56
C ASP A 258 6.94 -24.68 7.85
N CYS A 259 6.34 -23.87 8.73
CA CYS A 259 6.97 -23.51 10.02
C CYS A 259 7.29 -24.75 10.87
N ILE A 260 6.32 -25.67 11.02
CA ILE A 260 6.50 -26.94 11.75
C ILE A 260 7.55 -27.81 11.04
N ALA A 261 7.43 -27.99 9.72
CA ALA A 261 8.32 -28.86 8.95
C ALA A 261 9.78 -28.37 8.97
N ARG A 262 9.98 -27.05 9.05
CA ARG A 262 11.30 -26.42 9.15
C ARG A 262 11.77 -26.25 10.60
N ALA A 263 10.95 -26.58 11.59
CA ALA A 263 11.18 -26.32 13.01
C ALA A 263 11.63 -24.88 13.27
N LYS A 264 10.97 -23.91 12.62
CA LYS A 264 11.33 -22.49 12.66
C LYS A 264 10.10 -21.63 12.83
N ASP A 265 10.20 -20.63 13.71
CA ASP A 265 9.11 -19.69 13.99
C ASP A 265 8.81 -18.79 12.78
N TYR A 266 7.55 -18.33 12.66
CA TYR A 266 7.07 -17.39 11.66
C TYR A 266 7.94 -16.14 11.56
N ASN A 267 8.25 -15.48 12.68
CA ASN A 267 9.06 -14.26 12.70
C ASN A 267 10.54 -14.54 12.37
N ALA A 268 11.00 -15.78 12.55
CA ALA A 268 12.33 -16.22 12.15
C ALA A 268 12.40 -16.70 10.68
N GLY A 269 11.30 -16.68 9.93
CA GLY A 269 11.26 -17.12 8.53
C GLY A 269 10.86 -18.58 8.32
N GLY A 270 10.03 -19.13 9.22
CA GLY A 270 9.47 -20.48 9.10
C GLY A 270 8.50 -20.64 7.93
N ALA A 271 7.80 -19.58 7.52
CA ALA A 271 6.80 -19.62 6.46
C ALA A 271 7.40 -20.08 5.12
N ARG A 272 6.60 -20.76 4.29
CA ARG A 272 6.99 -21.21 2.94
C ARG A 272 7.64 -20.08 2.14
N TYR A 273 6.99 -18.92 2.13
CA TYR A 273 7.42 -17.68 1.48
C TYR A 273 7.68 -16.58 2.52
N ASN A 274 8.66 -15.71 2.25
CA ASN A 274 9.01 -14.59 3.12
C ASN A 274 9.24 -13.34 2.26
N SER A 275 8.50 -12.27 2.55
CA SER A 275 8.67 -10.98 1.88
C SER A 275 8.55 -9.83 2.88
N SER A 276 9.26 -8.74 2.57
CA SER A 276 9.20 -7.49 3.33
C SER A 276 8.87 -6.35 2.39
N TYR A 277 7.99 -5.46 2.77
CA TYR A 277 7.51 -4.38 1.91
C TYR A 277 7.88 -3.01 2.49
N VAL A 278 8.28 -2.11 1.60
CA VAL A 278 8.39 -0.67 1.87
C VAL A 278 7.27 0.01 1.10
N GLN A 279 6.41 0.76 1.78
CA GLN A 279 5.27 1.43 1.16
C GLN A 279 5.67 2.81 0.66
N GLY A 280 5.66 3.04 -0.65
CA GLY A 280 5.86 4.38 -1.22
C GLY A 280 4.61 5.24 -1.07
N VAL A 281 4.78 6.52 -0.72
CA VAL A 281 3.68 7.47 -0.51
C VAL A 281 3.97 8.78 -1.22
N GLY A 282 2.92 9.35 -1.83
CA GLY A 282 2.96 10.65 -2.48
C GLY A 282 3.41 10.62 -3.93
N LEU A 283 3.13 9.53 -4.67
CA LEU A 283 3.54 9.35 -6.08
C LEU A 283 3.00 10.46 -6.99
N GLY A 284 1.72 10.82 -6.86
CA GLY A 284 1.14 11.93 -7.61
C GLY A 284 1.81 13.27 -7.28
N SER A 285 1.96 13.59 -5.99
CA SER A 285 2.61 14.84 -5.55
C SER A 285 4.04 14.99 -6.07
N ILE A 286 4.85 13.92 -6.04
CA ILE A 286 6.22 13.98 -6.57
C ILE A 286 6.22 14.05 -8.11
N THR A 287 5.34 13.31 -8.77
CA THR A 287 5.23 13.32 -10.24
C THR A 287 4.89 14.70 -10.75
N ASP A 288 3.84 15.32 -10.23
CA ASP A 288 3.43 16.65 -10.63
C ASP A 288 4.47 17.71 -10.28
N SER A 289 5.20 17.54 -9.16
CA SER A 289 6.28 18.45 -8.78
C SER A 289 7.44 18.38 -9.78
N LEU A 290 7.83 17.17 -10.19
CA LEU A 290 8.84 16.99 -11.23
C LEU A 290 8.34 17.49 -12.59
N SER A 291 7.05 17.30 -12.91
CA SER A 291 6.43 17.81 -14.12
C SER A 291 6.47 19.34 -14.16
N ALA A 292 6.10 20.00 -13.06
CA ALA A 292 6.15 21.45 -12.91
C ALA A 292 7.57 21.98 -13.10
N ILE A 293 8.57 21.34 -12.48
CA ILE A 293 9.99 21.74 -12.66
C ILE A 293 10.43 21.53 -14.10
N ARG A 294 10.15 20.36 -14.70
CA ARG A 294 10.56 20.06 -16.08
C ARG A 294 9.93 21.04 -17.06
N HIS A 295 8.65 21.36 -16.88
CA HIS A 295 7.92 22.25 -17.77
C HIS A 295 8.33 23.71 -17.59
N HIS A 296 8.36 24.20 -16.35
CA HIS A 296 8.55 25.63 -16.09
C HIS A 296 9.99 26.08 -16.01
N VAL A 297 10.90 25.23 -15.52
CA VAL A 297 12.31 25.59 -15.30
C VAL A 297 13.21 25.14 -16.46
N TYR A 298 13.04 23.90 -16.92
CA TYR A 298 13.87 23.32 -17.97
C TYR A 298 13.21 23.30 -19.35
N GLY A 299 11.92 23.62 -19.41
CA GLY A 299 11.15 23.75 -20.64
C GLY A 299 10.89 25.21 -21.00
N ASP A 300 9.79 25.45 -21.70
CA ASP A 300 9.46 26.78 -22.25
C ASP A 300 8.82 27.73 -21.23
N GLY A 301 8.74 27.34 -19.95
CA GLY A 301 8.07 28.18 -18.94
C GLY A 301 8.89 29.35 -18.41
N GLY A 302 10.19 29.44 -18.70
CA GLY A 302 11.00 30.63 -18.42
C GLY A 302 11.13 31.01 -16.93
N LEU A 303 10.89 30.07 -16.00
CA LEU A 303 11.09 30.24 -14.57
C LEU A 303 12.52 29.81 -14.21
N SER A 304 13.28 30.63 -13.49
CA SER A 304 14.56 30.17 -12.96
C SER A 304 14.37 29.25 -11.74
N MET A 305 15.31 28.33 -11.50
CA MET A 305 15.31 27.52 -10.28
C MET A 305 15.35 28.40 -9.01
N GLY A 306 16.06 29.53 -9.07
CA GLY A 306 16.12 30.49 -7.96
C GLY A 306 14.75 31.05 -7.57
N GLU A 307 13.98 31.53 -8.55
CA GLU A 307 12.63 32.06 -8.33
C GLU A 307 11.67 30.99 -7.81
N LEU A 308 11.78 29.75 -8.30
CA LEU A 308 10.99 28.64 -7.78
C LEU A 308 11.31 28.40 -6.29
N LEU A 309 12.60 28.27 -5.93
CA LEU A 309 13.00 28.02 -4.55
C LEU A 309 12.60 29.15 -3.59
N GLU A 310 12.69 30.40 -4.04
CA GLU A 310 12.20 31.56 -3.28
C GLU A 310 10.71 31.43 -2.99
N ALA A 311 9.89 31.17 -4.02
CA ALA A 311 8.46 30.98 -3.87
C ALA A 311 8.10 29.81 -2.94
N LEU A 312 8.80 28.68 -3.04
CA LEU A 312 8.60 27.53 -2.16
C LEU A 312 8.95 27.86 -0.69
N SER A 313 10.05 28.58 -0.47
CA SER A 313 10.48 29.00 0.87
C SER A 313 9.51 29.98 1.53
N ALA A 314 8.87 30.83 0.73
CA ALA A 314 7.83 31.75 1.16
C ALA A 314 6.44 31.08 1.28
N ASN A 315 6.33 29.77 1.06
CA ASN A 315 5.04 29.06 0.97
C ASN A 315 4.06 29.76 0.02
N PHE A 316 4.59 30.29 -1.09
CA PHE A 316 3.91 31.10 -2.10
C PHE A 316 3.35 32.45 -1.66
N GLU A 317 3.63 32.92 -0.43
CA GLU A 317 3.24 34.27 0.01
C GLU A 317 3.96 35.32 -0.84
N GLY A 318 3.21 36.19 -1.52
CA GLY A 318 3.75 37.17 -2.48
C GLY A 318 4.10 36.57 -3.85
N HIS A 319 3.86 35.28 -4.06
CA HIS A 319 4.09 34.55 -5.32
C HIS A 319 2.80 33.85 -5.81
N GLU A 320 1.62 34.40 -5.51
CA GLU A 320 0.33 33.77 -5.78
C GLU A 320 0.09 33.54 -7.27
N ALA A 321 0.52 34.48 -8.12
CA ALA A 321 0.41 34.35 -9.57
C ALA A 321 1.27 33.18 -10.10
N LEU A 322 2.48 32.99 -9.53
CA LEU A 322 3.32 31.85 -9.85
C LEU A 322 2.67 30.55 -9.38
N ARG A 323 2.13 30.51 -8.16
CA ARG A 323 1.42 29.33 -7.64
C ARG A 323 0.26 28.91 -8.55
N GLU A 324 -0.59 29.86 -8.95
CA GLU A 324 -1.71 29.56 -9.85
C GLU A 324 -1.22 29.11 -11.23
N ARG A 325 -0.09 29.63 -11.71
CA ARG A 325 0.53 29.13 -12.94
C ARG A 325 1.00 27.68 -12.78
N LEU A 326 1.71 27.33 -11.71
CA LEU A 326 2.15 25.95 -11.44
C LEU A 326 0.96 24.98 -11.31
N ARG A 327 -0.17 25.43 -10.76
CA ARG A 327 -1.38 24.61 -10.60
C ARG A 327 -2.13 24.36 -11.90
N ASN A 328 -2.24 25.37 -12.74
CA ASN A 328 -3.16 25.36 -13.89
C ASN A 328 -2.45 25.19 -15.25
N ASP A 329 -1.14 25.46 -15.34
CA ASP A 329 -0.34 25.46 -16.58
C ASP A 329 0.82 24.46 -16.50
N THR A 330 0.57 23.27 -15.96
CA THR A 330 1.55 22.17 -15.86
C THR A 330 0.89 20.88 -16.35
N PRO A 331 1.58 20.01 -17.13
CA PRO A 331 1.10 18.66 -17.41
C PRO A 331 0.92 17.86 -16.12
N ARG A 332 -0.25 17.25 -15.90
CA ARG A 332 -0.62 16.60 -14.64
C ARG A 332 -0.84 15.12 -14.81
N TRP A 333 -0.34 14.35 -13.84
CA TRP A 333 -0.57 12.92 -13.79
C TRP A 333 -2.05 12.59 -13.58
N GLY A 334 -2.51 11.46 -14.13
CA GLY A 334 -3.92 11.05 -14.06
C GLY A 334 -4.82 11.68 -15.14
N ASN A 335 -4.24 12.25 -16.20
CA ASN A 335 -4.96 12.88 -17.31
C ASN A 335 -4.63 12.27 -18.69
N ASP A 336 -4.00 11.08 -18.73
CA ASP A 336 -3.53 10.43 -19.97
C ASP A 336 -2.60 11.36 -20.77
N ASP A 337 -1.66 11.99 -20.07
CA ASP A 337 -0.66 12.90 -20.64
C ASP A 337 0.72 12.29 -20.44
N ASP A 338 1.27 11.72 -21.52
CA ASP A 338 2.58 11.04 -21.55
C ASP A 338 3.68 11.87 -20.89
N ARG A 339 3.61 13.20 -20.96
CA ARG A 339 4.59 14.07 -20.32
C ARG A 339 4.60 13.84 -18.81
N ALA A 340 3.46 13.80 -18.13
CA ALA A 340 3.43 13.52 -16.70
C ALA A 340 3.58 12.01 -16.41
N ASP A 341 2.99 11.16 -17.23
CA ASP A 341 2.95 9.71 -17.00
C ASP A 341 4.34 9.07 -17.10
N GLU A 342 5.20 9.52 -18.02
CA GLU A 342 6.61 9.11 -18.09
C GLU A 342 7.40 9.45 -16.81
N LEU A 343 7.06 10.57 -16.14
CA LEU A 343 7.69 10.95 -14.88
C LEU A 343 7.21 10.07 -13.73
N ALA A 344 5.92 9.71 -13.69
CA ALA A 344 5.40 8.74 -12.73
C ALA A 344 6.12 7.39 -12.87
N GLN A 345 6.27 6.90 -14.11
CA GLN A 345 7.02 5.68 -14.40
C GLN A 345 8.47 5.77 -13.94
N ARG A 346 9.16 6.90 -14.21
CA ARG A 346 10.55 7.09 -13.79
C ARG A 346 10.71 7.10 -12.27
N VAL A 347 9.81 7.77 -11.54
CA VAL A 347 9.81 7.77 -10.07
C VAL A 347 9.53 6.36 -9.53
N PHE A 348 8.53 5.68 -10.09
CA PHE A 348 8.20 4.31 -9.74
C PHE A 348 9.41 3.37 -9.93
N ASP A 349 10.04 3.41 -11.11
CA ASP A 349 11.19 2.56 -11.45
C ASP A 349 12.42 2.87 -10.60
N ALA A 350 12.64 4.14 -10.25
CA ALA A 350 13.71 4.52 -9.33
C ALA A 350 13.47 3.94 -7.92
N PHE A 351 12.24 4.00 -7.42
CA PHE A 351 11.88 3.42 -6.12
C PHE A 351 11.93 1.89 -6.15
N TYR A 352 11.36 1.26 -7.19
CA TYR A 352 11.38 -0.18 -7.42
C TYR A 352 12.80 -0.72 -7.45
N ARG A 353 13.68 -0.19 -8.32
CA ARG A 353 15.09 -0.61 -8.44
C ARG A 353 15.87 -0.38 -7.14
N SER A 354 15.48 0.61 -6.35
CA SER A 354 16.14 0.90 -5.07
C SER A 354 15.81 -0.12 -3.99
N VAL A 355 14.69 -0.83 -4.05
CA VAL A 355 14.21 -1.74 -2.98
C VAL A 355 14.18 -3.20 -3.41
N GLU A 356 13.68 -3.49 -4.61
CA GLU A 356 13.35 -4.83 -5.07
C GLU A 356 14.55 -5.78 -4.99
N GLY A 357 14.31 -6.98 -4.46
CA GLY A 357 15.25 -8.09 -4.50
C GLY A 357 16.34 -8.05 -3.42
N ARG A 358 16.42 -6.97 -2.62
CA ARG A 358 17.33 -6.91 -1.48
C ARG A 358 17.00 -8.02 -0.46
N PRO A 359 17.98 -8.71 0.13
CA PRO A 359 17.72 -9.84 1.02
C PRO A 359 17.11 -9.39 2.36
N THR A 360 16.21 -10.20 2.90
CA THR A 360 15.70 -10.08 4.29
C THR A 360 16.45 -11.05 5.21
N THR A 361 16.34 -10.86 6.52
CA THR A 361 16.97 -11.79 7.48
C THR A 361 16.20 -13.10 7.63
N ARG A 362 14.96 -13.16 7.10
CA ARG A 362 14.11 -14.36 7.04
C ARG A 362 14.36 -15.25 5.82
N GLY A 363 15.38 -14.96 5.02
CA GLY A 363 15.68 -15.70 3.77
C GLY A 363 14.76 -15.35 2.61
N GLY A 364 14.10 -14.19 2.68
CA GLY A 364 13.24 -13.63 1.65
C GLY A 364 13.85 -12.40 0.96
N GLN A 365 12.99 -11.62 0.31
CA GLN A 365 13.39 -10.39 -0.38
C GLN A 365 12.48 -9.21 0.00
N PHE A 366 13.07 -8.01 -0.01
CA PHE A 366 12.35 -6.76 0.03
C PHE A 366 11.68 -6.46 -1.32
N ARG A 367 10.50 -5.85 -1.25
CA ARG A 367 9.64 -5.44 -2.36
C ARG A 367 8.98 -4.11 -2.02
N ILE A 368 8.24 -3.54 -2.97
CA ILE A 368 7.50 -2.28 -2.78
C ILE A 368 6.01 -2.51 -2.89
N ASN A 369 5.25 -1.70 -2.15
CA ASN A 369 3.82 -1.44 -2.41
C ASN A 369 3.62 0.09 -2.46
N LEU A 370 2.48 0.54 -2.99
CA LEU A 370 2.11 1.95 -3.02
C LEU A 370 0.75 2.11 -2.35
N LEU A 371 0.77 2.47 -1.06
CA LEU A 371 -0.42 2.74 -0.28
C LEU A 371 -0.09 3.70 0.86
N PRO A 372 -1.02 4.56 1.29
CA PRO A 372 -0.72 5.55 2.31
C PRO A 372 -1.35 5.26 3.68
N THR A 373 -2.46 4.52 3.77
CA THR A 373 -3.38 4.62 4.92
C THR A 373 -3.61 6.10 5.26
N THR A 374 -3.20 6.60 6.44
CA THR A 374 -3.26 8.03 6.79
C THR A 374 -1.89 8.70 6.80
N SER A 375 -0.83 7.98 6.41
CA SER A 375 0.54 8.51 6.39
C SER A 375 0.73 9.66 5.40
N HIS A 376 -0.06 9.76 4.33
CA HIS A 376 -0.02 10.88 3.38
C HIS A 376 -0.33 12.23 4.04
N VAL A 377 -1.19 12.24 5.08
CA VAL A 377 -1.47 13.43 5.91
C VAL A 377 -0.26 13.75 6.79
N TYR A 378 0.30 12.73 7.47
CA TYR A 378 1.48 12.92 8.31
C TYR A 378 2.67 13.41 7.50
N PHE A 379 2.94 12.77 6.37
CA PHE A 379 4.01 13.13 5.45
C PHE A 379 3.84 14.52 4.86
N GLY A 380 2.61 14.92 4.54
CA GLY A 380 2.26 16.30 4.19
C GLY A 380 2.57 17.30 5.31
N SER A 381 2.29 16.93 6.57
CA SER A 381 2.53 17.80 7.73
C SER A 381 4.01 18.08 8.03
N VAL A 382 4.92 17.33 7.41
CA VAL A 382 6.37 17.38 7.65
C VAL A 382 7.19 17.80 6.42
N ILE A 383 6.52 18.30 5.39
CA ILE A 383 7.13 18.78 4.14
C ILE A 383 6.61 20.18 3.81
N GLY A 384 7.48 21.02 3.27
CA GLY A 384 7.20 22.38 2.85
C GLY A 384 6.32 22.45 1.60
N ALA A 385 6.25 23.63 1.00
CA ALA A 385 5.57 23.82 -0.27
C ALA A 385 6.24 22.95 -1.35
N LEU A 386 5.44 22.45 -2.30
CA LEU A 386 5.94 21.62 -3.39
C LEU A 386 5.81 22.35 -4.74
N PRO A 387 6.71 22.07 -5.71
CA PRO A 387 6.72 22.72 -7.02
C PRO A 387 5.42 22.65 -7.81
N GLU A 388 4.54 21.69 -7.51
CA GLU A 388 3.23 21.59 -8.13
C GLU A 388 2.19 22.59 -7.58
N GLY A 389 2.54 23.39 -6.57
CA GLY A 389 1.70 24.45 -6.02
C GLY A 389 0.92 24.07 -4.76
N ARG A 390 1.11 22.85 -4.24
CA ARG A 390 0.65 22.48 -2.90
C ARG A 390 1.41 23.24 -1.83
N SER A 391 0.67 23.76 -0.85
CA SER A 391 1.23 24.53 0.26
C SER A 391 1.91 23.64 1.30
N ALA A 392 2.82 24.23 2.08
CA ALA A 392 3.46 23.59 3.21
C ALA A 392 2.44 23.04 4.22
N GLY A 393 2.66 21.81 4.69
CA GLY A 393 1.78 21.16 5.66
C GLY A 393 0.53 20.48 5.08
N GLU A 394 0.17 20.75 3.82
CA GLU A 394 -0.97 20.08 3.18
C GLU A 394 -0.65 18.60 2.91
N PRO A 395 -1.65 17.69 3.00
CA PRO A 395 -1.48 16.27 2.69
C PRO A 395 -0.85 16.03 1.32
N LEU A 396 -0.07 14.96 1.20
CA LEU A 396 0.38 14.46 -0.10
C LEU A 396 -0.75 13.70 -0.80
N SER A 397 -0.57 13.41 -2.09
CA SER A 397 -1.43 12.49 -2.83
C SER A 397 -1.50 11.14 -2.10
N GLU A 398 -2.70 10.61 -2.00
CA GLU A 398 -2.96 9.29 -1.46
C GLU A 398 -2.81 8.24 -2.58
N GLY A 399 -2.29 7.05 -2.26
CA GLY A 399 -2.24 5.93 -3.20
C GLY A 399 -1.45 6.20 -4.48
N ILE A 400 -1.98 5.60 -5.56
CA ILE A 400 -1.63 5.88 -6.95
C ILE A 400 -2.82 6.56 -7.61
#